data_AF-A0AB40ANK7-F1
#
_entry.id   AF-A0AB40ANK7-F1
#
_cell.length_a   1.000
_cell.length_b   1.000
_cell.length_c   1.000
_cell.angle_alpha   90.00
_cell.angle_beta   90.00
_cell.angle_gamma   90.00
#
_symmetry.space_group_name_H-M   'P 1'
#
loop_
_entity.id
_entity.type
_entity.pdbx_description
1 polymer ?
#
loop_
_entity_poly.entity_id
_entity_poly.type
_entity_poly.pdbx_seq_one_letter_code
_entity_poly.pdbx_strand_id
1 'polypeptide(L)'
;MASLAFSPANKAPVSSPVRRETSITHRRGFAKASLPWWRKQRSSESQRVNFATETLVSAPPVTTEDVDHSGKLAAWTSIQRERWEGELVVEGNIPLWLKGTYLRNGPGLWHIDDYNFRHLFDGYATLVRLSFNNGHLIFGHRQIESAAYKAAMKNRRLCYREFSEVPKPDSFLSYVGELASLFSGTSLTDNANTGVVKLGDGRVVCLTETIKGSIQINPDTLDTIGKFEYNDNLGGLIHSAHPIVTETEFVTLLPDLVRPGYTVVRMEPGSNERKVIGRVNCRGGPAPGWVHSFPVTEHYVIVPEMPLRYCAQNLLKAEPTPLYKFEWHPEGGSYVHVVCKASGRLVASVEVPLYLTFHFINAYEEVDEDGRVVAVIADCCEHNADTSILDKLRLHNLRSYTGIDTLPDARVGRFRIPLDGTPVGELKAALDPEEHGRGMDMCSINPVYLGKKYRYAYASGARRPCNFPNTLTKIDLVKKKAKNWHEEGAVPSEPLFVARPGAVEEDDGVVISMISCKNGEGYALILDGSSFEEIARAKFPYGLPYGLHGCWVPKE
;
A
#
# COMPACT_ATOMS: atom_id res chain seq x y z
N MET A 1 -15.92 -8.67 48.10
CA MET A 1 -15.90 -10.01 48.74
C MET A 1 -15.81 -11.07 47.66
N ALA A 2 -15.08 -12.14 47.93
CA ALA A 2 -14.48 -13.08 47.00
C ALA A 2 -15.44 -14.14 46.38
N SER A 3 -15.25 -14.39 45.08
CA SER A 3 -15.00 -15.66 44.37
C SER A 3 -15.45 -17.04 44.92
N LEU A 4 -16.14 -17.79 44.03
CA LEU A 4 -16.04 -19.23 43.65
C LEU A 4 -16.20 -20.40 44.66
N ALA A 5 -17.04 -21.38 44.27
CA ALA A 5 -16.84 -22.85 44.40
C ALA A 5 -17.95 -23.59 43.62
N PHE A 6 -17.70 -24.37 42.55
CA PHE A 6 -17.23 -25.78 42.43
C PHE A 6 -18.27 -26.91 42.74
N SER A 7 -18.35 -27.84 41.78
CA SER A 7 -19.05 -29.16 41.63
C SER A 7 -18.74 -30.17 42.77
N PRO A 8 -19.33 -31.42 42.90
CA PRO A 8 -19.42 -32.47 41.84
C PRO A 8 -20.52 -33.60 41.90
N ALA A 9 -20.62 -34.33 40.77
CA ALA A 9 -20.82 -35.79 40.53
C ALA A 9 -22.01 -36.63 41.09
N ASN A 10 -22.72 -37.39 40.22
CA ASN A 10 -22.53 -38.85 39.99
C ASN A 10 -23.61 -39.57 39.10
N LYS A 11 -23.12 -40.54 38.31
CA LYS A 11 -23.63 -41.88 37.90
C LYS A 11 -24.86 -42.09 36.97
N ALA A 12 -24.61 -42.90 35.92
CA ALA A 12 -25.56 -43.65 35.07
C ALA A 12 -26.02 -44.98 35.75
N PRO A 13 -27.01 -45.78 35.24
CA PRO A 13 -26.84 -46.60 34.00
C PRO A 13 -28.11 -47.03 33.18
N VAL A 14 -27.88 -47.47 31.92
CA VAL A 14 -28.44 -48.65 31.18
C VAL A 14 -29.92 -48.72 30.70
N SER A 15 -30.14 -48.82 29.38
CA SER A 15 -30.74 -49.96 28.59
C SER A 15 -31.66 -49.58 27.42
N SER A 16 -31.45 -50.25 26.29
CA SER A 16 -32.26 -50.30 25.04
C SER A 16 -33.24 -51.50 25.03
N PRO A 17 -34.21 -51.59 24.08
CA PRO A 17 -34.06 -52.60 23.00
C PRO A 17 -34.74 -52.34 21.61
N VAL A 18 -34.12 -52.95 20.57
CA VAL A 18 -34.64 -53.74 19.40
C VAL A 18 -35.49 -53.05 18.30
N ARG A 19 -35.19 -53.04 16.97
CA ARG A 19 -34.75 -53.97 15.86
C ARG A 19 -35.90 -54.62 15.03
N ARG A 20 -35.84 -54.46 13.69
CA ARG A 20 -36.22 -55.34 12.54
C ARG A 20 -35.60 -54.68 11.29
N GLU A 21 -34.65 -55.17 10.49
CA GLU A 21 -34.24 -56.47 9.88
C GLU A 21 -35.11 -57.00 8.72
N THR A 22 -34.52 -57.01 7.51
CA THR A 22 -34.39 -58.10 6.49
C THR A 22 -33.37 -57.63 5.42
N SER A 23 -32.11 -58.10 5.37
CA SER A 23 -31.53 -59.30 4.70
C SER A 23 -31.78 -59.38 3.17
N ILE A 24 -30.75 -59.57 2.31
CA ILE A 24 -30.22 -60.87 1.88
C ILE A 24 -28.79 -60.76 1.25
N THR A 25 -27.89 -61.62 1.75
CA THR A 25 -26.70 -62.36 1.22
C THR A 25 -26.27 -62.27 -0.27
N HIS A 26 -25.05 -62.54 -0.76
CA HIS A 26 -23.84 -63.28 -0.29
C HIS A 26 -22.59 -63.05 -1.20
N ARG A 27 -21.40 -62.98 -0.57
CA ARG A 27 -20.07 -63.60 -0.86
C ARG A 27 -19.44 -63.71 -2.29
N ARG A 28 -18.23 -63.10 -2.38
CA ARG A 28 -16.86 -63.59 -2.73
C ARG A 28 -16.61 -64.53 -3.94
N GLY A 29 -15.57 -64.21 -4.73
CA GLY A 29 -14.72 -65.19 -5.44
C GLY A 29 -13.78 -64.62 -6.51
N PHE A 30 -12.47 -64.89 -6.38
CA PHE A 30 -11.35 -64.56 -7.30
C PHE A 30 -11.37 -65.33 -8.63
N ALA A 31 -10.80 -64.76 -9.71
CA ALA A 31 -9.91 -65.45 -10.67
C ALA A 31 -9.28 -64.50 -11.73
N LYS A 32 -8.04 -64.84 -12.13
CA LYS A 32 -7.17 -64.22 -13.15
C LYS A 32 -7.50 -64.69 -14.59
N ALA A 33 -7.12 -63.89 -15.59
CA ALA A 33 -6.67 -64.21 -16.98
C ALA A 33 -7.25 -63.15 -17.97
N SER A 34 -6.66 -62.70 -19.07
CA SER A 34 -5.37 -62.82 -19.77
C SER A 34 -5.43 -61.89 -21.01
N LEU A 35 -4.35 -61.16 -21.32
CA LEU A 35 -3.76 -60.74 -22.63
C LEU A 35 -4.59 -60.80 -23.94
N PRO A 36 -4.36 -59.92 -24.95
CA PRO A 36 -3.08 -59.93 -25.68
C PRO A 36 -2.51 -58.61 -26.25
N TRP A 37 -1.17 -58.67 -26.42
CA TRP A 37 -0.30 -57.77 -27.17
C TRP A 37 -0.49 -57.87 -28.68
N TRP A 38 -0.29 -56.76 -29.41
CA TRP A 38 0.27 -56.75 -30.77
C TRP A 38 1.33 -55.65 -30.93
N ARG A 39 2.52 -56.10 -31.35
CA ARG A 39 3.69 -55.32 -31.76
C ARG A 39 3.43 -54.59 -33.07
N LYS A 40 3.99 -53.38 -33.21
CA LYS A 40 4.56 -52.92 -34.50
C LYS A 40 5.89 -52.24 -34.26
N GLN A 41 6.95 -52.94 -34.67
CA GLN A 41 8.30 -52.41 -34.84
C GLN A 41 8.31 -51.42 -36.00
N ARG A 42 9.01 -50.30 -35.85
CA ARG A 42 9.72 -49.65 -36.96
C ARG A 42 11.12 -49.30 -36.52
N SER A 43 12.03 -49.70 -37.40
CA SER A 43 13.48 -49.66 -37.35
C SER A 43 14.04 -48.23 -37.38
N SER A 44 15.05 -47.99 -36.56
CA SER A 44 15.96 -46.85 -36.70
C SER A 44 17.12 -47.25 -37.61
N GLU A 45 17.15 -46.71 -38.82
CA GLU A 45 18.35 -46.72 -39.67
C GLU A 45 19.13 -45.42 -39.47
N SER A 46 20.42 -45.60 -39.23
CA SER A 46 21.42 -44.57 -39.05
C SER A 46 21.73 -43.87 -40.37
N GLN A 47 21.60 -42.55 -40.40
CA GLN A 47 22.35 -41.71 -41.34
C GLN A 47 23.36 -40.87 -40.55
N ARG A 48 24.64 -41.17 -40.78
CA ARG A 48 25.78 -40.35 -40.39
C ARG A 48 25.76 -39.07 -41.23
N VAL A 49 25.79 -37.91 -40.57
CA VAL A 49 26.23 -36.66 -41.20
C VAL A 49 27.34 -36.09 -40.34
N ASN A 50 28.45 -35.77 -41.02
CA ASN A 50 29.71 -35.32 -40.45
C ASN A 50 29.54 -33.98 -39.71
N PHE A 51 30.00 -33.92 -38.46
CA PHE A 51 30.29 -32.66 -37.78
C PHE A 51 31.61 -32.12 -38.32
N ALA A 52 31.55 -31.12 -39.20
CA ALA A 52 32.65 -30.21 -39.42
C ALA A 52 32.70 -29.24 -38.24
N THR A 53 33.87 -29.13 -37.61
CA THR A 53 34.21 -28.19 -36.55
C THR A 53 34.06 -26.75 -37.05
N GLU A 54 33.00 -26.06 -36.63
CA GLU A 54 32.96 -24.60 -36.62
C GLU A 54 33.48 -24.10 -35.27
N THR A 55 34.54 -23.31 -35.37
CA THR A 55 35.19 -22.57 -34.29
C THR A 55 34.19 -21.76 -33.48
N LEU A 56 34.16 -22.01 -32.17
CA LEU A 56 33.59 -21.14 -31.15
C LEU A 56 34.17 -19.73 -31.29
N VAL A 57 33.37 -18.79 -31.78
CA VAL A 57 33.67 -17.36 -31.64
C VAL A 57 33.46 -17.02 -30.17
N SER A 58 34.55 -16.80 -29.44
CA SER A 58 34.49 -16.34 -28.06
C SER A 58 33.82 -14.97 -28.04
N ALA A 59 32.77 -14.82 -27.22
CA ALA A 59 32.29 -13.50 -26.82
C ALA A 59 33.48 -12.70 -26.27
N PRO A 60 33.63 -11.41 -26.62
CA PRO A 60 34.71 -10.61 -26.08
C PRO A 60 34.59 -10.56 -24.55
N PRO A 61 35.72 -10.52 -23.84
CA PRO A 61 35.68 -10.33 -22.39
C PRO A 61 34.94 -9.04 -22.12
N VAL A 62 33.94 -9.10 -21.24
CA VAL A 62 33.35 -7.90 -20.62
C VAL A 62 34.50 -7.22 -19.91
N THR A 63 35.10 -6.23 -20.56
CA THR A 63 35.95 -5.26 -19.90
C THR A 63 35.09 -4.67 -18.79
N THR A 64 35.58 -4.73 -17.56
CA THR A 64 35.09 -3.90 -16.47
C THR A 64 35.32 -2.46 -16.91
N GLU A 65 34.38 -1.92 -17.69
CA GLU A 65 34.22 -0.50 -17.82
C GLU A 65 34.00 0.01 -16.41
N ASP A 66 34.89 0.90 -15.98
CA ASP A 66 34.72 1.68 -14.77
C ASP A 66 33.29 2.22 -14.76
N VAL A 67 32.44 1.64 -13.92
CA VAL A 67 31.09 2.12 -13.70
C VAL A 67 31.26 3.51 -13.11
N ASP A 68 31.04 4.51 -13.95
CA ASP A 68 31.02 5.90 -13.54
C ASP A 68 30.05 6.05 -12.36
N HIS A 69 30.60 6.42 -11.20
CA HIS A 69 29.83 6.71 -10.00
C HIS A 69 29.18 8.11 -10.06
N SER A 70 29.36 8.86 -11.15
CA SER A 70 28.67 10.12 -11.41
C SER A 70 27.23 9.86 -11.90
N GLY A 71 26.22 10.29 -11.13
CA GLY A 71 24.82 10.37 -11.61
C GLY A 71 23.84 9.26 -11.19
N LYS A 72 23.93 8.71 -9.96
CA LYS A 72 22.84 7.88 -9.41
C LYS A 72 21.70 8.76 -8.88
N LEU A 73 20.50 8.58 -9.43
CA LEU A 73 19.27 9.26 -9.00
C LEU A 73 19.02 9.03 -7.49
N ALA A 74 18.98 10.12 -6.73
CA ALA A 74 18.90 10.08 -5.26
C ALA A 74 17.66 9.36 -4.72
N ALA A 75 16.57 9.36 -5.49
CA ALA A 75 15.31 8.73 -5.11
C ALA A 75 15.47 7.24 -4.74
N TRP A 76 16.45 6.55 -5.33
CA TRP A 76 16.65 5.10 -5.16
C TRP A 76 17.90 4.71 -4.38
N THR A 77 18.56 5.69 -3.77
CA THR A 77 19.76 5.49 -2.94
C THR A 77 19.42 5.71 -1.47
N SER A 78 20.17 5.08 -0.58
CA SER A 78 19.94 5.26 0.86
C SER A 78 20.39 6.64 1.32
N ILE A 79 19.69 7.19 2.31
CA ILE A 79 20.07 8.43 2.98
C ILE A 79 21.50 8.31 3.52
N GLN A 80 22.29 9.37 3.35
CA GLN A 80 23.72 9.35 3.69
C GLN A 80 24.00 9.59 5.19
N ARG A 81 23.03 10.14 5.91
CA ARG A 81 23.15 10.49 7.33
C ARG A 81 21.89 10.04 8.06
N GLU A 82 22.03 9.72 9.33
CA GLU A 82 20.90 9.31 10.17
C GLU A 82 19.97 10.50 10.50
N ARG A 83 20.54 11.71 10.64
CA ARG A 83 19.81 12.94 10.94
C ARG A 83 20.45 14.15 10.26
N TRP A 84 19.63 15.12 9.89
CA TRP A 84 20.04 16.49 9.55
C TRP A 84 18.92 17.47 9.90
N GLU A 85 19.27 18.72 10.22
CA GLU A 85 18.32 19.79 10.45
C GLU A 85 18.96 21.16 10.16
N GLY A 86 18.19 22.07 9.56
CA GLY A 86 18.66 23.41 9.21
C GLY A 86 17.68 24.19 8.34
N GLU A 87 17.86 25.50 8.29
CA GLU A 87 17.10 26.39 7.41
C GLU A 87 17.57 26.24 5.95
N LEU A 88 16.62 26.20 5.02
CA LEU A 88 16.91 26.15 3.59
C LEU A 88 16.88 27.55 2.98
N VAL A 89 17.72 27.75 1.96
CA VAL A 89 17.65 28.93 1.10
C VAL A 89 16.47 28.74 0.13
N VAL A 90 15.54 29.70 0.17
CA VAL A 90 14.32 29.70 -0.66
C VAL A 90 14.54 30.57 -1.89
N GLU A 91 14.21 30.01 -3.06
CA GLU A 91 14.06 30.73 -4.32
C GLU A 91 12.56 30.91 -4.59
N GLY A 92 12.13 32.12 -4.96
CA GLY A 92 10.71 32.46 -5.07
C GLY A 92 10.11 32.98 -3.76
N ASN A 93 8.79 32.87 -3.59
CA ASN A 93 8.07 33.43 -2.45
C ASN A 93 7.15 32.40 -1.80
N ILE A 94 7.53 31.90 -0.62
CA ILE A 94 6.64 31.10 0.22
C ILE A 94 5.55 32.03 0.79
N PRO A 95 4.25 31.71 0.64
CA PRO A 95 3.20 32.56 1.17
C PRO A 95 3.28 32.69 2.69
N LEU A 96 3.13 33.92 3.21
CA LEU A 96 3.24 34.21 4.65
C LEU A 96 2.18 33.49 5.51
N TRP A 97 1.04 33.14 4.91
CA TRP A 97 -0.02 32.38 5.58
C TRP A 97 0.33 30.90 5.74
N LEU A 98 1.28 30.37 4.98
CA LEU A 98 1.67 28.95 5.04
C LEU A 98 2.48 28.72 6.32
N LYS A 99 1.79 28.32 7.38
CA LYS A 99 2.34 28.15 8.72
C LYS A 99 2.03 26.76 9.26
N GLY A 100 3.05 25.94 9.41
CA GLY A 100 2.89 24.55 9.82
C GLY A 100 4.06 23.68 9.40
N THR A 101 3.83 22.37 9.43
CA THR A 101 4.84 21.37 9.14
C THR A 101 4.29 20.34 8.18
N TYR A 102 4.93 20.20 7.01
CA TYR A 102 4.76 19.04 6.15
C TYR A 102 5.69 17.93 6.64
N LEU A 103 5.11 16.76 6.91
CA LEU A 103 5.83 15.54 7.22
C LEU A 103 5.67 14.57 6.07
N ARG A 104 6.76 13.92 5.67
CA ARG A 104 6.75 12.86 4.65
C ARG A 104 7.44 11.63 5.16
N ASN A 105 6.74 10.52 5.20
CA ASN A 105 7.30 9.24 5.55
C ASN A 105 7.67 8.44 4.29
N GLY A 106 8.51 7.43 4.45
CA GLY A 106 8.96 6.63 3.33
C GLY A 106 10.14 5.74 3.69
N PRO A 107 10.43 4.74 2.85
CA PRO A 107 11.70 4.04 2.91
C PRO A 107 12.86 5.00 2.63
N GLY A 108 13.95 4.89 3.38
CA GLY A 108 15.15 5.70 3.11
C GLY A 108 16.48 5.03 3.42
N LEU A 109 16.47 3.79 3.91
CA LEU A 109 17.66 2.96 4.02
C LEU A 109 17.39 1.56 3.46
N TRP A 110 18.03 1.24 2.33
CA TRP A 110 17.88 -0.03 1.61
C TRP A 110 19.12 -0.91 1.66
N HIS A 111 20.02 -0.69 2.62
CA HIS A 111 21.14 -1.59 2.85
C HIS A 111 21.43 -1.78 4.36
N ILE A 112 21.97 -2.95 4.70
CA ILE A 112 22.52 -3.29 6.00
C ILE A 112 23.90 -3.89 5.73
N ASP A 113 24.97 -3.11 5.89
CA ASP A 113 26.30 -3.46 5.38
C ASP A 113 26.20 -3.93 3.91
N ASP A 114 26.57 -5.18 3.61
CA ASP A 114 26.52 -5.76 2.25
C ASP A 114 25.13 -6.25 1.83
N TYR A 115 24.18 -6.37 2.77
CA TYR A 115 22.83 -6.82 2.47
C TYR A 115 22.05 -5.69 1.80
N ASN A 116 21.45 -5.97 0.64
CA ASN A 116 20.65 -5.03 -0.12
C ASN A 116 19.21 -5.50 -0.22
N PHE A 117 18.27 -4.62 0.11
CA PHE A 117 16.85 -4.87 -0.08
C PHE A 117 16.49 -4.92 -1.57
N ARG A 118 15.42 -5.66 -1.92
CA ARG A 118 15.00 -5.86 -3.31
C ARG A 118 13.79 -5.02 -3.72
N HIS A 119 12.93 -4.65 -2.79
CA HIS A 119 11.69 -3.93 -3.09
C HIS A 119 11.66 -2.52 -2.48
N LEU A 120 10.96 -1.60 -3.14
CA LEU A 120 10.78 -0.22 -2.65
C LEU A 120 10.27 -0.21 -1.19
N PHE A 121 9.27 -1.03 -0.91
CA PHE A 121 8.59 -1.11 0.39
C PHE A 121 9.40 -1.75 1.53
N ASP A 122 10.60 -2.27 1.29
CA ASP A 122 11.37 -2.92 2.36
C ASP A 122 12.28 -1.95 3.14
N GLY A 123 12.61 -0.80 2.55
CA GLY A 123 13.60 0.11 3.13
C GLY A 123 13.16 0.63 4.51
N TYR A 124 14.12 0.80 5.42
CA TYR A 124 13.82 1.32 6.75
C TYR A 124 13.33 2.77 6.68
N ALA A 125 12.33 3.07 7.51
CA ALA A 125 11.58 4.31 7.48
C ALA A 125 12.44 5.54 7.83
N THR A 126 12.46 6.50 6.91
CA THR A 126 13.05 7.84 7.10
C THR A 126 11.94 8.89 7.08
N LEU A 127 11.77 9.61 8.18
CA LEU A 127 10.83 10.71 8.28
C LEU A 127 11.50 12.01 7.84
N VAL A 128 10.84 12.77 6.98
CA VAL A 128 11.28 14.09 6.51
C VAL A 128 10.28 15.15 6.97
N ARG A 129 10.80 16.34 7.32
CA ARG A 129 10.08 17.51 7.79
C ARG A 129 10.43 18.73 6.97
N LEU A 130 9.40 19.48 6.57
CA LEU A 130 9.47 20.84 6.03
C LEU A 130 8.59 21.74 6.90
N SER A 131 9.20 22.60 7.71
CA SER A 131 8.49 23.52 8.61
C SER A 131 8.49 24.93 8.05
N PHE A 132 7.30 25.46 7.82
CA PHE A 132 7.04 26.75 7.21
C PHE A 132 6.62 27.75 8.28
N ASN A 133 7.25 28.92 8.29
CA ASN A 133 6.88 30.01 9.18
C ASN A 133 7.30 31.37 8.58
N ASN A 134 6.33 32.25 8.31
CA ASN A 134 6.59 33.61 7.82
C ASN A 134 7.50 33.67 6.58
N GLY A 135 7.34 32.76 5.63
CA GLY A 135 8.16 32.69 4.42
C GLY A 135 9.51 31.95 4.59
N HIS A 136 9.88 31.58 5.82
CA HIS A 136 11.05 30.76 6.10
C HIS A 136 10.72 29.26 6.01
N LEU A 137 11.73 28.46 5.67
CA LEU A 137 11.61 27.01 5.54
C LEU A 137 12.74 26.28 6.27
N ILE A 138 12.39 25.52 7.30
CA ILE A 138 13.32 24.64 8.02
C ILE A 138 13.11 23.21 7.53
N PHE A 139 14.19 22.57 7.09
CA PHE A 139 14.21 21.18 6.72
C PHE A 139 14.83 20.33 7.83
N GLY A 140 14.31 19.11 8.00
CA GLY A 140 14.97 18.10 8.80
C GLY A 140 14.57 16.70 8.35
N HIS A 141 15.39 15.70 8.67
CA HIS A 141 15.02 14.30 8.52
C HIS A 141 15.66 13.45 9.60
N ARG A 142 15.04 12.30 9.88
CA ARG A 142 15.52 11.32 10.85
C ARG A 142 15.05 9.91 10.50
N GLN A 143 15.86 8.91 10.80
CA GLN A 143 15.39 7.53 10.83
C GLN A 143 14.39 7.29 11.96
N ILE A 144 13.33 6.53 11.67
CA ILE A 144 12.39 6.06 12.69
C ILE A 144 13.05 4.89 13.43
N GLU A 145 13.15 5.02 14.75
CA GLU A 145 13.80 4.02 15.58
C GLU A 145 12.84 2.87 15.94
N SER A 146 12.40 2.12 14.92
CA SER A 146 11.61 0.89 15.09
C SER A 146 12.45 -0.24 15.70
N ALA A 147 11.80 -1.28 16.24
CA ALA A 147 12.53 -2.46 16.72
C ALA A 147 13.20 -3.20 15.55
N ALA A 148 12.59 -3.21 14.36
CA ALA A 148 13.16 -3.79 13.15
C ALA A 148 14.45 -3.09 12.73
N TYR A 149 14.41 -1.76 12.63
CA TYR A 149 15.59 -0.95 12.32
C TYR A 149 16.70 -1.14 13.36
N LYS A 150 16.38 -0.96 14.65
CA LYS A 150 17.36 -1.11 15.74
C LYS A 150 17.98 -2.50 15.79
N ALA A 151 17.20 -3.55 15.60
CA ALA A 151 17.71 -4.91 15.57
C ALA A 151 18.61 -5.16 14.34
N ALA A 152 18.22 -4.65 13.18
CA ALA A 152 19.01 -4.80 11.96
C ALA A 152 20.36 -4.08 12.06
N MET A 153 20.39 -2.84 12.53
CA MET A 153 21.64 -2.09 12.74
C MET A 153 22.53 -2.74 13.80
N LYS A 154 21.94 -3.24 14.90
CA LYS A 154 22.68 -3.90 15.97
C LYS A 154 23.28 -5.25 15.54
N ASN A 155 22.51 -6.08 14.85
CA ASN A 155 22.90 -7.44 14.48
C ASN A 155 23.54 -7.54 13.09
N ARG A 156 23.60 -6.42 12.34
CA ARG A 156 24.17 -6.34 10.98
C ARG A 156 23.56 -7.36 10.01
N ARG A 157 22.26 -7.62 10.17
CA ARG A 157 21.50 -8.55 9.33
C ARG A 157 20.01 -8.27 9.43
N LEU A 158 19.27 -8.71 8.43
CA LEU A 158 17.81 -8.72 8.48
C LEU A 158 17.32 -9.56 9.68
N CYS A 159 16.47 -8.96 10.53
CA CYS A 159 15.97 -9.59 11.75
C CYS A 159 14.45 -9.79 11.77
N TYR A 160 13.71 -9.06 10.92
CA TYR A 160 12.25 -9.11 10.84
C TYR A 160 11.83 -9.36 9.40
N ARG A 161 10.60 -9.83 9.25
CA ARG A 161 10.00 -10.05 7.93
C ARG A 161 9.45 -8.74 7.39
N GLU A 162 10.04 -8.25 6.32
CA GLU A 162 9.60 -7.03 5.62
C GLU A 162 8.60 -7.40 4.50
N PHE A 163 8.32 -6.48 3.57
CA PHE A 163 7.32 -6.71 2.53
C PHE A 163 7.71 -7.86 1.58
N SER A 164 8.94 -7.83 1.08
CA SER A 164 9.47 -8.84 0.16
C SER A 164 10.54 -9.74 0.78
N GLU A 165 11.10 -9.36 1.92
CA GLU A 165 12.23 -10.04 2.55
C GLU A 165 11.86 -10.87 3.78
N VAL A 166 12.58 -11.99 3.93
CA VAL A 166 12.45 -12.92 5.05
C VAL A 166 13.83 -13.16 5.65
N PRO A 167 14.01 -13.09 6.98
CA PRO A 167 15.26 -13.50 7.61
C PRO A 167 15.64 -14.92 7.21
N LYS A 168 16.90 -15.16 6.84
CA LYS A 168 17.36 -16.52 6.52
C LYS A 168 17.43 -17.35 7.82
N PRO A 169 16.76 -18.50 7.92
CA PRO A 169 16.88 -19.35 9.10
C PRO A 169 18.23 -20.06 9.10
N ASP A 170 18.94 -20.01 10.23
CA ASP A 170 20.25 -20.65 10.40
C ASP A 170 20.13 -22.20 10.58
N SER A 171 18.93 -22.70 10.84
CA SER A 171 18.63 -24.12 11.08
C SER A 171 17.13 -24.43 10.87
N PHE A 172 16.77 -25.73 10.85
CA PHE A 172 15.36 -26.16 10.83
C PHE A 172 14.59 -25.72 12.08
N LEU A 173 15.22 -25.74 13.27
CA LEU A 173 14.60 -25.29 14.51
C LEU A 173 14.29 -23.79 14.48
N SER A 174 15.20 -22.97 13.94
CA SER A 174 14.94 -21.53 13.76
C SER A 174 13.83 -21.28 12.74
N TYR A 175 13.70 -22.10 11.70
CA TYR A 175 12.57 -22.00 10.76
C TYR A 175 11.23 -22.31 11.46
N VAL A 176 11.16 -23.39 12.26
CA VAL A 176 9.95 -23.70 13.05
C VAL A 176 9.63 -22.59 14.05
N GLY A 177 10.64 -22.04 14.72
CA GLY A 177 10.50 -20.88 15.60
C GLY A 177 9.99 -19.64 14.87
N GLU A 178 10.50 -19.39 13.65
CA GLU A 178 10.05 -18.28 12.80
C GLU A 178 8.58 -18.44 12.40
N LEU A 179 8.14 -19.65 12.05
CA LEU A 179 6.74 -19.94 11.77
C LEU A 179 5.84 -19.67 13.00
N ALA A 180 6.23 -20.15 14.18
CA ALA A 180 5.50 -19.87 15.42
C ALA A 180 5.45 -18.36 15.71
N SER A 181 6.54 -17.65 15.44
CA SER A 181 6.61 -16.19 15.61
C SER A 181 5.76 -15.42 14.61
N LEU A 182 5.56 -15.94 13.39
CA LEU A 182 4.67 -15.36 12.38
C LEU A 182 3.21 -15.48 12.80
N PHE A 183 2.79 -16.67 13.26
CA PHE A 183 1.43 -16.88 13.76
C PHE A 183 1.11 -16.05 15.01
N SER A 184 2.11 -15.78 15.87
CA SER A 184 1.95 -14.88 17.01
C SER A 184 2.11 -13.39 16.66
N GLY A 185 2.52 -13.07 15.42
CA GLY A 185 2.79 -11.71 14.97
C GLY A 185 4.12 -11.12 15.46
N THR A 186 4.91 -11.85 16.25
CA THR A 186 6.15 -11.34 16.84
C THR A 186 7.24 -11.05 15.80
N SER A 187 7.34 -11.86 14.74
CA SER A 187 8.29 -11.66 13.62
C SER A 187 7.84 -10.65 12.57
N LEU A 188 6.59 -10.15 12.66
CA LEU A 188 6.14 -9.07 11.78
C LEU A 188 6.92 -7.80 12.08
N THR A 189 7.30 -7.11 11.00
CA THR A 189 8.02 -5.84 11.07
C THR A 189 7.19 -4.76 11.77
N ASP A 190 7.88 -3.87 12.48
CA ASP A 190 7.37 -2.57 12.91
C ASP A 190 8.01 -1.42 12.12
N ASN A 191 8.58 -1.71 10.94
CA ASN A 191 9.10 -0.73 10.00
C ASN A 191 7.97 0.15 9.44
N ALA A 192 7.63 1.21 10.18
CA ALA A 192 6.58 2.16 9.86
C ALA A 192 6.98 3.10 8.71
N ASN A 193 7.20 2.58 7.51
CA ASN A 193 7.76 3.32 6.37
C ASN A 193 6.72 3.79 5.35
N THR A 194 5.43 3.51 5.56
CA THR A 194 4.39 3.70 4.53
C THR A 194 3.80 5.10 4.59
N GLY A 195 3.20 5.47 5.72
CA GLY A 195 2.54 6.78 5.84
C GLY A 195 2.76 7.44 7.18
N VAL A 196 2.34 8.69 7.29
CA VAL A 196 2.30 9.46 8.53
C VAL A 196 0.98 10.22 8.59
N VAL A 197 0.30 10.17 9.74
CA VAL A 197 -1.00 10.82 9.94
C VAL A 197 -1.01 11.64 11.21
N LYS A 198 -1.72 12.77 11.19
CA LYS A 198 -2.06 13.57 12.38
C LYS A 198 -3.42 13.11 12.89
N LEU A 199 -3.49 12.60 14.11
CA LEU A 199 -4.75 12.26 14.78
C LEU A 199 -5.50 13.54 15.18
N GLY A 200 -6.82 13.44 15.38
CA GLY A 200 -7.66 14.58 15.81
C GLY A 200 -7.30 15.15 17.19
N ASP A 201 -6.48 14.47 17.98
CA ASP A 201 -5.93 14.98 19.24
C ASP A 201 -4.52 15.58 19.11
N GLY A 202 -4.01 15.72 17.88
CA GLY A 202 -2.71 16.32 17.57
C GLY A 202 -1.53 15.35 17.64
N ARG A 203 -1.70 14.10 18.11
CA ARG A 203 -0.63 13.10 18.05
C ARG A 203 -0.33 12.74 16.60
N VAL A 204 0.93 12.46 16.30
CA VAL A 204 1.37 12.08 14.95
C VAL A 204 1.90 10.65 14.96
N VAL A 205 1.38 9.83 14.05
CA VAL A 205 1.64 8.39 13.99
C VAL A 205 2.14 8.01 12.60
N CYS A 206 3.29 7.36 12.54
CA CYS A 206 3.81 6.69 11.34
C CYS A 206 3.23 5.27 11.27
N LEU A 207 2.93 4.82 10.06
CA LEU A 207 2.20 3.57 9.80
C LEU A 207 2.91 2.71 8.76
N THR A 208 2.71 1.41 8.89
CA THR A 208 2.79 0.41 7.82
C THR A 208 1.54 -0.47 7.89
N GLU A 209 1.45 -1.54 7.10
CA GLU A 209 0.29 -2.43 7.06
C GLU A 209 0.19 -3.38 8.27
N THR A 210 1.23 -3.45 9.10
CA THR A 210 1.19 -4.20 10.37
C THR A 210 0.69 -3.29 11.48
N ILE A 211 -0.19 -3.82 12.34
CA ILE A 211 -0.68 -3.07 13.50
C ILE A 211 0.51 -2.68 14.42
N LYS A 212 1.47 -3.60 14.56
CA LYS A 212 2.71 -3.42 15.33
C LYS A 212 3.58 -2.27 14.82
N GLY A 213 3.53 -1.96 13.52
CA GLY A 213 4.23 -0.84 12.89
C GLY A 213 3.49 0.48 12.96
N SER A 214 2.64 0.68 13.98
CA SER A 214 2.11 1.99 14.34
C SER A 214 3.08 2.63 15.36
N ILE A 215 3.74 3.72 14.99
CA ILE A 215 4.79 4.37 15.80
C ILE A 215 4.46 5.85 15.96
N GLN A 216 4.38 6.32 17.21
CA GLN A 216 4.19 7.73 17.52
C GLN A 216 5.52 8.49 17.42
N ILE A 217 5.48 9.69 16.84
CA ILE A 217 6.64 10.57 16.68
C ILE A 217 6.32 11.97 17.19
N ASN A 218 7.37 12.75 17.49
CA ASN A 218 7.27 14.18 17.72
C ASN A 218 7.39 14.93 16.38
N PRO A 219 6.39 15.71 15.94
CA PRO A 219 6.40 16.35 14.63
C PRO A 219 7.39 17.52 14.51
N ASP A 220 7.86 18.09 15.62
CA ASP A 220 8.83 19.18 15.62
C ASP A 220 10.27 18.69 15.64
N THR A 221 10.57 17.67 16.45
CA THR A 221 11.95 17.15 16.63
C THR A 221 12.25 15.90 15.81
N LEU A 222 11.22 15.25 15.26
CA LEU A 222 11.27 13.93 14.61
C LEU A 222 11.72 12.79 15.52
N ASP A 223 11.72 13.00 16.85
CA ASP A 223 12.02 11.92 17.79
C ASP A 223 10.96 10.82 17.71
N THR A 224 11.42 9.57 17.74
CA THR A 224 10.54 8.42 17.92
C THR A 224 10.10 8.37 19.39
N ILE A 225 8.81 8.59 19.65
CA ILE A 225 8.26 8.56 21.01
C ILE A 225 8.12 7.10 21.47
N GLY A 226 7.61 6.23 20.59
CA GLY A 226 7.42 4.82 20.89
C GLY A 226 6.34 4.19 20.04
N LYS A 227 5.97 2.96 20.37
CA LYS A 227 4.86 2.26 19.70
C LYS A 227 3.54 2.94 20.04
N PHE A 228 2.67 3.06 19.04
CA PHE A 228 1.29 3.44 19.24
C PHE A 228 0.48 2.17 19.53
N GLU A 229 0.18 1.93 20.81
CA GLU A 229 -0.53 0.72 21.24
C GLU A 229 -2.04 0.96 21.29
N TYR A 230 -2.79 0.12 20.59
CA TYR A 230 -4.25 0.10 20.68
C TYR A 230 -4.68 -0.65 21.96
N ASN A 231 -5.61 -0.07 22.72
CA ASN A 231 -6.10 -0.58 24.00
C ASN A 231 -7.40 -1.39 23.85
N ASP A 232 -7.55 -2.12 22.74
CA ASP A 232 -8.71 -2.95 22.43
C ASP A 232 -8.35 -4.43 22.27
N ASN A 233 -9.37 -5.29 22.30
CA ASN A 233 -9.23 -6.74 22.16
C ASN A 233 -9.62 -7.22 20.75
N LEU A 234 -9.52 -6.38 19.73
CA LEU A 234 -9.95 -6.74 18.37
C LEU A 234 -9.02 -7.74 17.69
N GLY A 235 -7.81 -7.91 18.23
CA GLY A 235 -6.78 -8.77 17.66
C GLY A 235 -6.37 -8.33 16.26
N GLY A 236 -5.99 -9.30 15.43
CA GLY A 236 -5.48 -9.04 14.08
C GLY A 236 -4.00 -8.67 14.08
N LEU A 237 -3.37 -8.87 12.92
CA LEU A 237 -1.95 -8.59 12.72
C LEU A 237 -1.71 -7.42 11.76
N ILE A 238 -2.72 -7.14 10.93
CA ILE A 238 -2.64 -6.22 9.81
C ILE A 238 -3.86 -5.30 9.77
N HIS A 239 -3.66 -4.12 9.19
CA HIS A 239 -4.68 -3.12 8.91
C HIS A 239 -4.39 -2.47 7.55
N SER A 240 -5.34 -1.69 7.04
CA SER A 240 -5.06 -0.80 5.90
C SER A 240 -3.97 0.21 6.28
N ALA A 241 -3.05 0.49 5.35
CA ALA A 241 -2.02 1.51 5.53
C ALA A 241 -2.57 2.95 5.56
N HIS A 242 -3.78 3.14 5.03
CA HIS A 242 -4.43 4.44 4.88
C HIS A 242 -5.70 4.50 5.73
N PRO A 243 -5.58 4.68 7.06
CA PRO A 243 -6.74 5.05 7.85
C PRO A 243 -7.26 6.42 7.41
N ILE A 244 -8.57 6.57 7.46
CA ILE A 244 -9.20 7.88 7.28
C ILE A 244 -9.21 8.60 8.62
N VAL A 245 -8.54 9.74 8.69
CA VAL A 245 -8.39 10.52 9.92
C VAL A 245 -8.97 11.91 9.71
N THR A 246 -9.87 12.29 10.60
CA THR A 246 -10.45 13.63 10.70
C THR A 246 -10.21 14.18 12.10
N GLU A 247 -10.63 15.43 12.35
CA GLU A 247 -10.61 16.02 13.69
C GLU A 247 -11.54 15.27 14.67
N THR A 248 -12.47 14.45 14.17
CA THR A 248 -13.49 13.78 14.99
C THR A 248 -13.38 12.26 15.01
N GLU A 249 -12.71 11.62 14.04
CA GLU A 249 -12.61 10.17 14.00
C GLU A 249 -11.36 9.67 13.30
N PHE A 250 -10.90 8.50 13.70
CA PHE A 250 -9.99 7.62 12.96
C PHE A 250 -10.78 6.39 12.54
N VAL A 251 -10.79 6.05 11.25
CA VAL A 251 -11.44 4.85 10.71
C VAL A 251 -10.42 4.02 9.96
N THR A 252 -10.40 2.71 10.18
CA THR A 252 -9.56 1.78 9.40
C THR A 252 -10.28 0.45 9.15
N LEU A 253 -9.70 -0.36 8.27
CA LEU A 253 -10.14 -1.72 7.97
C LEU A 253 -9.13 -2.72 8.51
N LEU A 254 -9.64 -3.75 9.19
CA LEU A 254 -8.87 -4.90 9.65
C LEU A 254 -9.22 -6.11 8.77
N PRO A 255 -8.34 -6.56 7.87
CA PRO A 255 -8.52 -7.81 7.15
C PRO A 255 -8.54 -8.99 8.13
N ASP A 256 -9.55 -9.86 8.00
CA ASP A 256 -9.70 -11.06 8.80
C ASP A 256 -9.34 -12.29 7.95
N LEU A 257 -8.17 -12.86 8.23
CA LEU A 257 -7.64 -14.03 7.52
C LEU A 257 -8.26 -15.35 8.00
N VAL A 258 -8.90 -15.37 9.18
CA VAL A 258 -9.50 -16.57 9.77
C VAL A 258 -10.94 -16.72 9.33
N ARG A 259 -11.70 -15.63 9.37
CA ARG A 259 -13.02 -15.50 8.77
C ARG A 259 -12.89 -14.51 7.61
N PRO A 260 -12.70 -14.96 6.36
CA PRO A 260 -12.41 -14.10 5.23
C PRO A 260 -13.35 -12.91 5.11
N GLY A 261 -12.81 -11.71 5.30
CA GLY A 261 -13.58 -10.47 5.32
C GLY A 261 -12.79 -9.29 5.86
N TYR A 262 -13.51 -8.21 6.14
CA TYR A 262 -12.96 -6.96 6.66
C TYR A 262 -13.82 -6.47 7.82
N THR A 263 -13.17 -6.12 8.93
CA THR A 263 -13.82 -5.47 10.05
C THR A 263 -13.57 -3.97 9.96
N VAL A 264 -14.64 -3.18 9.96
CA VAL A 264 -14.56 -1.71 9.97
C VAL A 264 -14.49 -1.26 11.42
N VAL A 265 -13.45 -0.50 11.76
CA VAL A 265 -13.22 -0.04 13.13
C VAL A 265 -13.03 1.46 13.19
N ARG A 266 -13.50 2.07 14.27
CA ARG A 266 -13.42 3.50 14.56
C ARG A 266 -12.70 3.74 15.87
N MET A 267 -11.90 4.79 15.95
CA MET A 267 -11.29 5.29 17.19
C MET A 267 -11.57 6.79 17.31
N GLU A 268 -11.98 7.21 18.50
CA GLU A 268 -12.23 8.61 18.83
C GLU A 268 -10.89 9.34 19.12
N PRO A 269 -10.79 10.65 18.86
CA PRO A 269 -9.66 11.47 19.29
C PRO A 269 -9.39 11.34 20.80
N GLY A 270 -8.12 11.29 21.19
CA GLY A 270 -7.70 11.12 22.59
C GLY A 270 -7.79 9.69 23.11
N SER A 271 -8.39 8.77 22.36
CA SER A 271 -8.47 7.35 22.70
C SER A 271 -7.40 6.53 21.97
N ASN A 272 -7.11 5.35 22.52
CA ASN A 272 -6.41 4.26 21.83
C ASN A 272 -7.31 3.02 21.68
N GLU A 273 -8.57 3.09 22.09
CA GLU A 273 -9.54 2.00 21.98
C GLU A 273 -10.31 2.11 20.67
N ARG A 274 -10.15 1.13 19.77
CA ARG A 274 -10.98 1.02 18.57
C ARG A 274 -12.26 0.24 18.86
N LYS A 275 -13.35 0.67 18.25
CA LYS A 275 -14.67 0.02 18.30
C LYS A 275 -15.04 -0.51 16.93
N VAL A 276 -15.56 -1.73 16.88
CA VAL A 276 -16.13 -2.29 15.64
C VAL A 276 -17.39 -1.53 15.30
N ILE A 277 -17.42 -0.92 14.11
CA ILE A 277 -18.61 -0.26 13.59
C ILE A 277 -19.26 -1.04 12.45
N GLY A 278 -18.62 -2.09 11.92
CA GLY A 278 -19.23 -2.93 10.90
C GLY A 278 -18.33 -4.08 10.46
N ARG A 279 -18.87 -4.99 9.65
CA ARG A 279 -18.12 -6.11 9.08
C ARG A 279 -18.65 -6.48 7.71
N VAL A 280 -17.72 -6.79 6.81
CA VAL A 280 -17.98 -7.32 5.47
C VAL A 280 -17.38 -8.72 5.37
N ASN A 281 -18.12 -9.68 4.85
CA ASN A 281 -17.58 -11.00 4.50
C ASN A 281 -17.16 -11.01 3.03
N CYS A 282 -16.10 -11.74 2.69
CA CYS A 282 -15.67 -11.86 1.31
C CYS A 282 -16.69 -12.61 0.45
N ARG A 283 -16.88 -12.15 -0.79
CA ARG A 283 -17.70 -12.84 -1.79
C ARG A 283 -16.87 -13.77 -2.66
N GLY A 284 -15.66 -13.37 -3.03
CA GLY A 284 -14.96 -13.95 -4.17
C GLY A 284 -13.88 -14.98 -3.84
N GLY A 285 -13.76 -15.48 -2.61
CA GLY A 285 -12.71 -16.48 -2.34
C GLY A 285 -12.45 -16.80 -0.87
N PRO A 286 -11.55 -17.76 -0.62
CA PRO A 286 -11.26 -18.29 0.72
C PRO A 286 -10.36 -17.39 1.57
N ALA A 287 -9.92 -16.25 1.04
CA ALA A 287 -9.07 -15.28 1.74
C ALA A 287 -9.48 -13.85 1.31
N PRO A 288 -9.32 -12.85 2.19
CA PRO A 288 -9.61 -11.47 1.82
C PRO A 288 -8.64 -10.97 0.75
N GLY A 289 -9.16 -10.14 -0.15
CA GLY A 289 -8.37 -9.28 -1.02
C GLY A 289 -7.46 -8.37 -0.19
N TRP A 290 -6.31 -8.02 -0.73
CA TRP A 290 -5.49 -6.97 -0.17
C TRP A 290 -6.23 -5.64 -0.27
N VAL A 291 -6.22 -4.85 0.81
CA VAL A 291 -6.83 -3.52 0.87
C VAL A 291 -5.79 -2.57 1.44
N HIS A 292 -5.11 -1.87 0.54
CA HIS A 292 -4.10 -0.89 0.92
C HIS A 292 -4.74 0.39 1.45
N SER A 293 -5.76 0.90 0.75
CA SER A 293 -6.59 2.04 1.15
C SER A 293 -8.07 1.80 0.84
N PHE A 294 -8.93 2.66 1.38
CA PHE A 294 -10.37 2.62 1.17
C PHE A 294 -10.96 4.04 1.38
N PRO A 295 -12.03 4.43 0.67
CA PRO A 295 -12.63 5.75 0.87
C PRO A 295 -13.84 5.68 1.82
N VAL A 296 -14.28 6.85 2.27
CA VAL A 296 -15.50 7.04 3.04
C VAL A 296 -16.31 8.17 2.41
N THR A 297 -17.61 8.20 2.68
CA THR A 297 -18.46 9.39 2.51
C THR A 297 -18.84 9.95 3.87
N GLU A 298 -19.73 10.93 3.90
CA GLU A 298 -20.38 11.38 5.13
C GLU A 298 -21.01 10.21 5.90
N HIS A 299 -21.81 9.38 5.23
CA HIS A 299 -22.60 8.32 5.87
C HIS A 299 -22.04 6.90 5.73
N TYR A 300 -21.09 6.66 4.82
CA TYR A 300 -20.69 5.31 4.44
C TYR A 300 -19.18 5.07 4.49
N VAL A 301 -18.81 3.82 4.75
CA VAL A 301 -17.46 3.28 4.50
C VAL A 301 -17.54 2.38 3.29
N ILE A 302 -16.68 2.60 2.30
CA ILE A 302 -16.60 1.79 1.10
C ILE A 302 -15.47 0.79 1.30
N VAL A 303 -15.77 -0.51 1.25
CA VAL A 303 -14.81 -1.59 1.44
C VAL A 303 -14.54 -2.27 0.09
N PRO A 304 -13.37 -2.05 -0.52
CA PRO A 304 -12.99 -2.72 -1.76
C PRO A 304 -12.63 -4.19 -1.51
N GLU A 305 -13.03 -5.08 -2.43
CA GLU A 305 -12.57 -6.47 -2.48
C GLU A 305 -11.96 -6.75 -3.85
N MET A 306 -10.63 -6.59 -3.93
CA MET A 306 -9.83 -6.90 -5.11
C MET A 306 -9.51 -8.40 -5.22
N PRO A 307 -9.26 -8.93 -6.43
CA PRO A 307 -8.92 -10.33 -6.64
C PRO A 307 -7.44 -10.65 -6.36
N LEU A 308 -6.64 -9.64 -5.98
CA LEU A 308 -5.31 -9.85 -5.41
C LEU A 308 -5.46 -10.19 -3.92
N ARG A 309 -5.39 -11.47 -3.56
CA ARG A 309 -5.73 -11.98 -2.22
C ARG A 309 -4.50 -12.35 -1.42
N TYR A 310 -4.61 -12.28 -0.09
CA TYR A 310 -3.58 -12.82 0.79
C TYR A 310 -3.46 -14.33 0.60
N CYS A 311 -2.23 -14.82 0.45
CA CYS A 311 -1.96 -16.24 0.26
C CYS A 311 -1.14 -16.80 1.43
N ALA A 312 -1.75 -17.66 2.24
CA ALA A 312 -1.10 -18.29 3.38
C ALA A 312 0.14 -19.11 2.97
N GLN A 313 0.08 -19.81 1.83
CA GLN A 313 1.22 -20.56 1.32
C GLN A 313 2.41 -19.65 1.00
N ASN A 314 2.14 -18.50 0.39
CA ASN A 314 3.18 -17.54 0.03
C ASN A 314 3.75 -16.81 1.26
N LEU A 315 2.93 -16.54 2.28
CA LEU A 315 3.38 -16.03 3.57
C LEU A 315 4.29 -17.00 4.34
N LEU A 316 4.19 -18.31 4.09
CA LEU A 316 5.01 -19.33 4.77
C LEU A 316 6.33 -19.63 4.03
N LYS A 317 6.42 -19.33 2.74
CA LYS A 317 7.66 -19.56 1.96
C LYS A 317 8.77 -18.63 2.45
N ALA A 318 9.97 -19.16 2.60
CA ALA A 318 11.16 -18.36 2.93
C ALA A 318 11.71 -17.60 1.70
N GLU A 319 11.43 -18.11 0.50
CA GLU A 319 11.82 -17.45 -0.74
C GLU A 319 10.72 -16.52 -1.29
N PRO A 320 11.10 -15.43 -1.97
CA PRO A 320 10.16 -14.46 -2.50
C PRO A 320 9.37 -15.07 -3.66
N THR A 321 8.04 -15.08 -3.55
CA THR A 321 7.16 -15.51 -4.64
C THR A 321 6.95 -14.35 -5.63
N PRO A 322 6.45 -14.59 -6.87
CA PRO A 322 6.25 -13.52 -7.86
C PRO A 322 5.42 -12.34 -7.34
N LEU A 323 4.38 -12.61 -6.53
CA LEU A 323 3.50 -11.61 -5.91
C LEU A 323 3.70 -11.52 -4.39
N TYR A 324 4.87 -11.93 -3.90
CA TYR A 324 5.28 -11.83 -2.50
C TYR A 324 4.39 -12.59 -1.52
N LYS A 325 3.44 -11.90 -0.89
CA LYS A 325 2.47 -12.41 0.09
C LYS A 325 1.06 -12.60 -0.49
N PHE A 326 0.91 -12.33 -1.78
CA PHE A 326 -0.37 -12.33 -2.48
C PHE A 326 -0.46 -13.42 -3.56
N GLU A 327 -1.67 -13.63 -4.04
CA GLU A 327 -2.01 -14.45 -5.21
C GLU A 327 -3.17 -13.79 -5.97
N TRP A 328 -3.14 -13.87 -7.30
CA TRP A 328 -4.14 -13.25 -8.17
C TRP A 328 -5.23 -14.27 -8.52
N HIS A 329 -6.48 -13.97 -8.14
CA HIS A 329 -7.67 -14.82 -8.31
C HIS A 329 -8.78 -14.12 -9.09
N PRO A 330 -8.60 -13.83 -10.39
CA PRO A 330 -9.57 -13.10 -11.20
C PRO A 330 -10.90 -13.85 -11.35
N GLU A 331 -10.89 -15.17 -11.27
CA GLU A 331 -12.08 -16.04 -11.27
C GLU A 331 -12.99 -15.81 -10.06
N GLY A 332 -12.45 -15.27 -8.96
CA GLY A 332 -13.20 -14.87 -7.78
C GLY A 332 -14.05 -13.62 -7.98
N GLY A 333 -13.82 -12.88 -9.07
CA GLY A 333 -14.45 -11.59 -9.32
C GLY A 333 -13.90 -10.47 -8.44
N SER A 334 -14.45 -9.28 -8.61
CA SER A 334 -14.12 -8.08 -7.85
C SER A 334 -15.39 -7.43 -7.32
N TYR A 335 -15.34 -6.93 -6.09
CA TYR A 335 -16.52 -6.37 -5.44
C TYR A 335 -16.20 -5.05 -4.76
N VAL A 336 -17.25 -4.27 -4.56
CA VAL A 336 -17.23 -3.09 -3.69
C VAL A 336 -18.42 -3.16 -2.75
N HIS A 337 -18.14 -3.01 -1.46
CA HIS A 337 -19.13 -3.12 -0.39
C HIS A 337 -19.33 -1.76 0.28
N VAL A 338 -20.56 -1.45 0.69
CA VAL A 338 -20.89 -0.17 1.32
C VAL A 338 -21.47 -0.44 2.70
N VAL A 339 -20.82 0.07 3.74
CA VAL A 339 -21.22 -0.08 5.14
C VAL A 339 -21.70 1.25 5.68
N CYS A 340 -22.91 1.30 6.24
CA CYS A 340 -23.41 2.51 6.91
C CYS A 340 -22.64 2.75 8.21
N LYS A 341 -22.03 3.92 8.37
CA LYS A 341 -21.26 4.30 9.57
C LYS A 341 -22.13 4.33 10.84
N ALA A 342 -23.38 4.74 10.71
CA ALA A 342 -24.29 4.89 11.86
C ALA A 342 -24.85 3.55 12.35
N SER A 343 -25.32 2.69 11.43
CA SER A 343 -25.96 1.43 11.81
C SER A 343 -25.04 0.21 11.74
N GLY A 344 -23.86 0.34 11.15
CA GLY A 344 -22.93 -0.76 10.88
C GLY A 344 -23.39 -1.81 9.90
N ARG A 345 -24.49 -1.54 9.18
CA ARG A 345 -25.09 -2.50 8.23
C ARG A 345 -24.42 -2.38 6.87
N LEU A 346 -24.22 -3.52 6.22
CA LEU A 346 -23.93 -3.61 4.80
C LEU A 346 -25.18 -3.16 4.02
N VAL A 347 -25.11 -2.03 3.33
CA VAL A 347 -26.24 -1.45 2.57
C VAL A 347 -26.18 -1.76 1.08
N ALA A 348 -24.98 -2.01 0.55
CA ALA A 348 -24.78 -2.49 -0.81
C ALA A 348 -23.55 -3.40 -0.88
N SER A 349 -23.58 -4.37 -1.79
CA SER A 349 -22.45 -5.21 -2.14
C SER A 349 -22.58 -5.55 -3.62
N VAL A 350 -21.76 -4.91 -4.44
CA VAL A 350 -21.89 -4.96 -5.89
C VAL A 350 -20.66 -5.61 -6.52
N GLU A 351 -20.89 -6.40 -7.57
CA GLU A 351 -19.84 -6.87 -8.46
C GLU A 351 -19.41 -5.73 -9.39
N VAL A 352 -18.11 -5.59 -9.62
CA VAL A 352 -17.51 -4.57 -10.49
C VAL A 352 -16.50 -5.22 -11.43
N PRO A 353 -16.15 -4.57 -12.56
CA PRO A 353 -15.02 -5.01 -13.37
C PRO A 353 -13.76 -5.24 -12.54
N LEU A 354 -12.91 -6.18 -12.95
CA LEU A 354 -11.64 -6.44 -12.27
C LEU A 354 -10.83 -5.14 -12.17
N TYR A 355 -10.22 -4.92 -11.01
CA TYR A 355 -9.39 -3.74 -10.76
C TYR A 355 -8.26 -4.07 -9.81
N LEU A 356 -7.23 -3.24 -9.87
CA LEU A 356 -6.16 -3.19 -8.89
C LEU A 356 -5.92 -1.72 -8.53
N THR A 357 -5.90 -1.39 -7.26
CA THR A 357 -5.60 -0.04 -6.78
C THR A 357 -4.86 -0.10 -5.45
N PHE A 358 -3.85 0.75 -5.29
CA PHE A 358 -3.28 1.04 -3.98
C PHE A 358 -4.08 2.15 -3.29
N HIS A 359 -4.43 3.21 -4.02
CA HIS A 359 -4.96 4.45 -3.46
C HIS A 359 -6.33 4.81 -4.02
N PHE A 360 -7.31 4.91 -3.12
CA PHE A 360 -8.53 5.66 -3.38
C PHE A 360 -8.28 7.16 -3.20
N ILE A 361 -8.81 7.96 -4.11
CA ILE A 361 -8.68 9.42 -4.12
C ILE A 361 -9.70 10.03 -3.16
N ASN A 362 -10.98 9.73 -3.39
CA ASN A 362 -12.09 10.19 -2.54
C ASN A 362 -13.37 9.39 -2.85
N ALA A 363 -14.42 9.57 -2.05
CA ALA A 363 -15.77 9.14 -2.39
C ALA A 363 -16.80 10.18 -1.97
N TYR A 364 -17.98 10.14 -2.60
CA TYR A 364 -19.11 10.99 -2.27
C TYR A 364 -20.44 10.35 -2.61
N GLU A 365 -21.51 10.91 -2.04
CA GLU A 365 -22.88 10.44 -2.21
C GLU A 365 -23.53 11.12 -3.43
N GLU A 366 -24.09 10.31 -4.34
CA GLU A 366 -24.94 10.79 -5.42
C GLU A 366 -26.39 10.85 -4.91
N VAL A 367 -27.00 12.03 -5.01
CA VAL A 367 -28.37 12.29 -4.57
C VAL A 367 -29.29 12.53 -5.76
N ASP A 368 -30.55 12.09 -5.65
CA ASP A 368 -31.61 12.41 -6.60
C ASP A 368 -32.19 13.82 -6.38
N GLU A 369 -33.20 14.19 -7.18
CA GLU A 369 -33.89 15.49 -7.09
C GLU A 369 -34.60 15.71 -5.75
N ASP A 370 -34.98 14.63 -5.05
CA ASP A 370 -35.61 14.66 -3.73
C ASP A 370 -34.57 14.68 -2.58
N GLY A 371 -33.28 14.70 -2.91
CA GLY A 371 -32.17 14.69 -1.94
C GLY A 371 -31.88 13.33 -1.31
N ARG A 372 -32.40 12.23 -1.88
CA ARG A 372 -32.13 10.87 -1.39
C ARG A 372 -30.84 10.33 -2.00
N VAL A 373 -30.02 9.68 -1.19
CA VAL A 373 -28.80 9.02 -1.68
C VAL A 373 -29.17 7.80 -2.52
N VAL A 374 -28.85 7.83 -3.80
CA VAL A 374 -29.17 6.76 -4.77
C VAL A 374 -27.95 5.93 -5.15
N ALA A 375 -26.75 6.49 -5.04
CA ALA A 375 -25.50 5.79 -5.31
C ALA A 375 -24.34 6.38 -4.52
N VAL A 376 -23.23 5.64 -4.43
CA VAL A 376 -21.94 6.14 -4.00
C VAL A 376 -21.01 6.22 -5.21
N ILE A 377 -20.31 7.35 -5.35
CA ILE A 377 -19.22 7.53 -6.30
C ILE A 377 -17.91 7.40 -5.54
N ALA A 378 -16.99 6.56 -6.03
CA ALA A 378 -15.66 6.41 -5.44
C ALA A 378 -14.60 6.47 -6.53
N ASP A 379 -13.61 7.34 -6.37
CA ASP A 379 -12.52 7.53 -7.32
C ASP A 379 -11.22 6.92 -6.78
N CYS A 380 -10.40 6.34 -7.65
CA CYS A 380 -9.12 5.72 -7.29
C CYS A 380 -8.05 5.85 -8.37
N CYS A 381 -6.79 5.65 -7.98
CA CYS A 381 -5.66 5.41 -8.87
C CYS A 381 -5.67 3.94 -9.28
N GLU A 382 -6.29 3.64 -10.42
CA GLU A 382 -6.58 2.29 -10.89
C GLU A 382 -5.52 1.81 -11.88
N HIS A 383 -4.95 0.64 -11.64
CA HIS A 383 -3.84 0.03 -12.38
C HIS A 383 -4.32 -0.96 -13.46
N ASN A 384 -5.50 -0.76 -14.03
CA ASN A 384 -6.15 -1.61 -15.05
C ASN A 384 -6.12 -3.12 -14.73
N ALA A 385 -6.30 -3.48 -13.46
CA ALA A 385 -6.13 -4.86 -12.96
C ALA A 385 -4.77 -5.53 -13.27
N ASP A 386 -3.72 -4.74 -13.56
CA ASP A 386 -2.39 -5.24 -13.88
C ASP A 386 -1.52 -5.37 -12.63
N THR A 387 -1.29 -6.61 -12.20
CA THR A 387 -0.44 -6.93 -11.05
C THR A 387 1.06 -6.70 -11.28
N SER A 388 1.49 -6.46 -12.52
CA SER A 388 2.89 -6.24 -12.87
C SER A 388 3.50 -5.04 -12.17
N ILE A 389 2.68 -4.05 -11.76
CA ILE A 389 3.11 -2.88 -10.98
C ILE A 389 3.92 -3.28 -9.73
N LEU A 390 3.57 -4.37 -9.04
CA LEU A 390 4.31 -4.85 -7.87
C LEU A 390 5.72 -5.30 -8.22
N ASP A 391 5.94 -5.89 -9.40
CA ASP A 391 7.28 -6.26 -9.85
C ASP A 391 8.08 -5.03 -10.32
N LYS A 392 7.41 -4.07 -10.97
CA LYS A 392 8.03 -2.82 -11.44
C LYS A 392 8.57 -1.95 -10.30
N LEU A 393 8.03 -2.08 -9.09
CA LEU A 393 8.51 -1.41 -7.87
C LEU A 393 9.75 -2.07 -7.22
N ARG A 394 10.34 -3.10 -7.84
CA ARG A 394 11.64 -3.62 -7.40
C ARG A 394 12.76 -2.61 -7.65
N LEU A 395 13.68 -2.49 -6.70
CA LEU A 395 14.75 -1.49 -6.73
C LEU A 395 15.67 -1.61 -7.94
N HIS A 396 15.91 -2.82 -8.45
CA HIS A 396 16.72 -2.99 -9.67
C HIS A 396 16.05 -2.37 -10.91
N ASN A 397 14.71 -2.42 -11.02
CA ASN A 397 13.96 -1.77 -12.10
C ASN A 397 14.02 -0.25 -11.96
N LEU A 398 13.88 0.25 -10.73
CA LEU A 398 13.89 1.69 -10.43
C LEU A 398 15.28 2.32 -10.65
N ARG A 399 16.36 1.60 -10.29
CA ARG A 399 17.75 2.06 -10.40
C ARG A 399 18.35 1.99 -11.81
N SER A 400 17.77 1.21 -12.71
CA SER A 400 18.37 0.88 -14.01
C SER A 400 17.52 1.37 -15.18
N TYR A 401 17.07 2.62 -15.14
CA TYR A 401 16.30 3.19 -16.26
C TYR A 401 17.15 3.34 -17.52
N THR A 402 16.77 2.66 -18.59
CA THR A 402 17.49 2.65 -19.87
C THR A 402 16.82 3.50 -20.97
N GLY A 403 15.82 4.32 -20.62
CA GLY A 403 15.01 5.05 -21.60
C GLY A 403 13.79 4.28 -22.12
N ILE A 404 13.65 3.00 -21.76
CA ILE A 404 12.53 2.15 -22.20
C ILE A 404 11.34 2.33 -21.25
N ASP A 405 10.15 2.60 -21.82
CA ASP A 405 8.91 2.70 -21.04
C ASP A 405 8.56 1.35 -20.41
N THR A 406 8.46 1.32 -19.08
CA THR A 406 8.18 0.10 -18.32
C THR A 406 7.15 0.30 -17.21
N LEU A 407 6.68 1.53 -17.01
CA LEU A 407 5.58 1.84 -16.11
C LEU A 407 4.27 1.25 -16.68
N PRO A 408 3.55 0.38 -15.95
CA PRO A 408 2.24 -0.10 -16.39
C PRO A 408 1.23 1.05 -16.51
N ASP A 409 0.20 0.87 -17.32
CA ASP A 409 -0.82 1.89 -17.50
C ASP A 409 -1.72 1.98 -16.27
N ALA A 410 -1.94 3.19 -15.78
CA ALA A 410 -2.87 3.52 -14.71
C ALA A 410 -3.78 4.69 -15.10
N ARG A 411 -4.91 4.85 -14.41
CA ARG A 411 -5.92 5.89 -14.66
C ARG A 411 -6.62 6.34 -13.39
N VAL A 412 -7.31 7.48 -13.49
CA VAL A 412 -8.35 7.81 -12.50
C VAL A 412 -9.57 6.93 -12.78
N GLY A 413 -9.72 5.86 -12.00
CA GLY A 413 -10.89 5.00 -12.01
C GLY A 413 -12.03 5.63 -11.21
N ARG A 414 -13.26 5.54 -11.71
CA ARG A 414 -14.48 5.99 -11.06
C ARG A 414 -15.47 4.85 -10.95
N PHE A 415 -15.77 4.47 -9.72
CA PHE A 415 -16.84 3.57 -9.39
C PHE A 415 -18.17 4.33 -9.28
N ARG A 416 -19.25 3.71 -9.77
CA ARG A 416 -20.61 4.06 -9.39
C ARG A 416 -21.26 2.83 -8.75
N ILE A 417 -21.68 2.97 -7.50
CA ILE A 417 -22.19 1.89 -6.66
C ILE A 417 -23.66 2.19 -6.33
N PRO A 418 -24.63 1.55 -7.02
CA PRO A 418 -26.05 1.76 -6.75
C PRO A 418 -26.44 1.31 -5.34
N LEU A 419 -27.35 2.06 -4.70
CA LEU A 419 -27.95 1.71 -3.39
C LEU A 419 -29.41 1.23 -3.52
N ASP A 420 -29.88 0.97 -4.74
CA ASP A 420 -31.24 0.54 -5.08
C ASP A 420 -31.44 -1.00 -5.03
N GLY A 421 -30.41 -1.74 -4.61
CA GLY A 421 -30.41 -3.20 -4.58
C GLY A 421 -29.86 -3.86 -5.84
N THR A 422 -29.44 -3.09 -6.84
CA THR A 422 -28.74 -3.62 -8.03
C THR A 422 -27.44 -4.33 -7.60
N PRO A 423 -27.20 -5.59 -8.04
CA PRO A 423 -26.03 -6.37 -7.59
C PRO A 423 -24.73 -6.04 -8.35
N VAL A 424 -24.76 -5.08 -9.27
CA VAL A 424 -23.66 -4.74 -10.18
C VAL A 424 -23.39 -3.24 -10.11
N GLY A 425 -22.13 -2.87 -9.97
CA GLY A 425 -21.63 -1.51 -10.05
C GLY A 425 -20.82 -1.29 -11.33
N GLU A 426 -20.46 -0.04 -11.58
CA GLU A 426 -19.66 0.33 -12.74
C GLU A 426 -18.25 0.73 -12.31
N LEU A 427 -17.26 0.51 -13.19
CA LEU A 427 -15.93 1.10 -13.11
C LEU A 427 -15.56 1.66 -14.48
N LYS A 428 -15.32 2.98 -14.55
CA LYS A 428 -14.96 3.69 -15.79
C LYS A 428 -13.81 4.65 -15.53
N ALA A 429 -13.15 5.15 -16.58
CA ALA A 429 -12.21 6.26 -16.44
C ALA A 429 -12.98 7.56 -16.13
N ALA A 430 -12.54 8.33 -15.13
CA ALA A 430 -13.17 9.61 -14.77
C ALA A 430 -12.93 10.70 -15.83
N LEU A 431 -11.78 10.62 -16.49
CA LEU A 431 -11.32 11.46 -17.60
C LEU A 431 -10.43 10.63 -18.55
N ASP A 432 -10.02 11.21 -19.67
CA ASP A 432 -9.11 10.56 -20.63
C ASP A 432 -7.74 10.27 -19.96
N PRO A 433 -7.28 9.01 -19.90
CA PRO A 433 -5.98 8.66 -19.32
C PRO A 433 -4.77 9.38 -19.94
N GLU A 434 -4.89 9.89 -21.17
CA GLU A 434 -3.83 10.68 -21.82
C GLU A 434 -3.55 12.00 -21.09
N GLU A 435 -4.53 12.57 -20.39
CA GLU A 435 -4.39 13.84 -19.67
C GLU A 435 -3.31 13.78 -18.58
N HIS A 436 -3.07 12.59 -18.04
CA HIS A 436 -2.03 12.31 -17.02
C HIS A 436 -1.01 11.26 -17.51
N GLY A 437 -0.90 11.09 -18.83
CA GLY A 437 0.09 10.23 -19.48
C GLY A 437 0.00 8.75 -19.13
N ARG A 438 -1.20 8.26 -18.81
CA ARG A 438 -1.46 6.86 -18.40
C ARG A 438 -0.62 6.40 -17.21
N GLY A 439 -0.16 7.33 -16.37
CA GLY A 439 0.41 7.04 -15.05
C GLY A 439 -0.39 7.81 -14.01
N MET A 440 -0.74 7.16 -12.90
CA MET A 440 -1.54 7.78 -11.86
C MET A 440 -1.34 7.03 -10.54
N ASP A 441 -0.76 7.69 -9.55
CA ASP A 441 -0.67 7.17 -8.18
C ASP A 441 -0.38 8.30 -7.16
N MET A 442 -0.24 7.98 -5.87
CA MET A 442 0.17 8.92 -4.82
C MET A 442 -0.67 10.20 -4.79
N CYS A 443 -1.96 10.06 -4.46
CA CYS A 443 -2.94 11.12 -4.60
C CYS A 443 -3.28 11.84 -3.29
N SER A 444 -3.63 13.12 -3.40
CA SER A 444 -4.26 13.91 -2.35
C SER A 444 -5.39 14.78 -2.92
N ILE A 445 -6.20 15.32 -2.02
CA ILE A 445 -7.28 16.27 -2.29
C ILE A 445 -7.25 17.39 -1.26
N ASN A 446 -8.09 18.40 -1.42
CA ASN A 446 -8.40 19.30 -0.32
C ASN A 446 -9.11 18.55 0.81
N PRO A 447 -8.54 18.44 2.04
CA PRO A 447 -9.14 17.66 3.13
C PRO A 447 -10.55 18.09 3.55
N VAL A 448 -10.95 19.35 3.29
CA VAL A 448 -12.31 19.86 3.57
C VAL A 448 -13.39 19.11 2.77
N TYR A 449 -13.00 18.53 1.63
CA TYR A 449 -13.84 17.80 0.69
C TYR A 449 -13.74 16.27 0.84
N LEU A 450 -13.02 15.79 1.84
CA LEU A 450 -12.98 14.36 2.16
C LEU A 450 -14.40 13.83 2.42
N GLY A 451 -14.78 12.78 1.69
CA GLY A 451 -16.10 12.16 1.77
C GLY A 451 -17.24 12.98 1.16
N LYS A 452 -16.93 14.07 0.45
CA LYS A 452 -17.89 14.98 -0.17
C LYS A 452 -17.63 15.12 -1.66
N LYS A 453 -18.64 15.59 -2.39
CA LYS A 453 -18.52 15.89 -3.82
C LYS A 453 -17.44 16.96 -4.01
N TYR A 454 -16.52 16.69 -4.92
CA TYR A 454 -15.28 17.44 -5.10
C TYR A 454 -14.95 17.54 -6.59
N ARG A 455 -14.05 18.45 -6.95
CA ARG A 455 -13.66 18.74 -8.33
C ARG A 455 -12.18 18.45 -8.60
N TYR A 456 -11.31 18.67 -7.63
CA TYR A 456 -9.87 18.65 -7.84
C TYR A 456 -9.18 17.55 -7.06
N ALA A 457 -8.26 16.87 -7.72
CA ALA A 457 -7.31 15.94 -7.11
C ALA A 457 -5.89 16.29 -7.56
N TYR A 458 -4.91 15.93 -6.74
CA TYR A 458 -3.49 16.09 -7.02
C TYR A 458 -2.84 14.72 -6.91
N ALA A 459 -1.98 14.35 -7.85
CA ALA A 459 -1.38 13.03 -7.86
C ALA A 459 -0.04 13.01 -8.60
N SER A 460 0.73 11.94 -8.45
CA SER A 460 1.88 11.67 -9.30
C SER A 460 1.40 11.06 -10.61
N GLY A 461 1.78 11.69 -11.73
CA GLY A 461 1.47 11.24 -13.08
C GLY A 461 2.71 10.77 -13.83
N ALA A 462 2.58 10.60 -15.15
CA ALA A 462 3.68 10.21 -16.00
C ALA A 462 3.82 11.07 -17.25
N ARG A 463 5.07 11.36 -17.60
CA ARG A 463 5.52 11.72 -18.93
C ARG A 463 6.36 10.57 -19.45
N ARG A 464 5.80 9.84 -20.41
CA ARG A 464 6.41 8.62 -20.98
C ARG A 464 7.41 8.97 -22.09
N PRO A 465 8.44 8.14 -22.33
CA PRO A 465 8.74 6.88 -21.63
C PRO A 465 9.23 7.09 -20.20
N CYS A 466 8.91 6.17 -19.28
CA CYS A 466 9.40 6.19 -17.89
C CYS A 466 9.33 4.79 -17.23
N ASN A 467 10.01 4.59 -16.10
CA ASN A 467 9.90 3.39 -15.27
C ASN A 467 9.22 3.66 -13.92
N PHE A 468 8.88 4.92 -13.65
CA PHE A 468 8.26 5.39 -12.42
C PHE A 468 7.54 6.74 -12.68
N PRO A 469 6.45 7.07 -11.98
CA PRO A 469 5.82 8.40 -12.07
C PRO A 469 6.83 9.55 -11.92
N ASN A 470 6.77 10.53 -12.83
CA ASN A 470 7.76 11.60 -12.97
C ASN A 470 7.12 12.99 -13.23
N THR A 471 5.82 13.13 -12.98
CA THR A 471 5.11 14.41 -13.01
C THR A 471 4.30 14.60 -11.74
N LEU A 472 4.07 15.86 -11.38
CA LEU A 472 2.98 16.22 -10.50
C LEU A 472 1.79 16.60 -11.37
N THR A 473 0.59 16.16 -11.01
CA THR A 473 -0.58 16.31 -11.84
C THR A 473 -1.74 16.85 -11.02
N LYS A 474 -2.33 17.97 -11.45
CA LYS A 474 -3.60 18.49 -10.96
C LYS A 474 -4.72 18.06 -11.91
N ILE A 475 -5.76 17.44 -11.38
CA ILE A 475 -6.88 16.88 -12.12
C ILE A 475 -8.12 17.73 -11.85
N ASP A 476 -8.83 18.14 -12.90
CA ASP A 476 -10.18 18.74 -12.82
C ASP A 476 -11.20 17.70 -13.32
N LEU A 477 -11.91 17.07 -12.38
CA LEU A 477 -12.85 15.97 -12.64
C LEU A 477 -14.15 16.46 -13.29
N VAL A 478 -14.45 17.75 -13.21
CA VAL A 478 -15.64 18.35 -13.84
C VAL A 478 -15.33 18.69 -15.29
N LYS A 479 -14.22 19.38 -15.54
CA LYS A 479 -13.77 19.71 -16.91
C LYS A 479 -13.14 18.51 -17.63
N LYS A 480 -12.80 17.45 -16.90
CA LYS A 480 -12.10 16.25 -17.39
C LYS A 480 -10.77 16.61 -18.06
N LYS A 481 -9.99 17.46 -17.39
CA LYS A 481 -8.69 17.94 -17.85
C LYS A 481 -7.64 17.85 -16.75
N ALA A 482 -6.37 17.78 -17.13
CA ALA A 482 -5.27 17.83 -16.18
C ALA A 482 -4.21 18.88 -16.53
N LYS A 483 -3.50 19.35 -15.51
CA LYS A 483 -2.28 20.15 -15.63
C LYS A 483 -1.12 19.35 -15.04
N ASN A 484 0.00 19.32 -15.75
CA ASN A 484 1.17 18.53 -15.36
C ASN A 484 2.37 19.45 -15.15
N TRP A 485 2.98 19.37 -13.97
CA TRP A 485 4.30 19.93 -13.72
C TRP A 485 5.35 18.82 -13.90
N HIS A 486 6.45 19.15 -14.56
CA HIS A 486 7.52 18.20 -14.88
C HIS A 486 8.84 18.93 -15.09
N GLU A 487 9.93 18.33 -14.59
CA GLU A 487 11.30 18.73 -14.85
C GLU A 487 12.09 17.49 -15.30
N GLU A 488 13.01 17.67 -16.26
CA GLU A 488 13.74 16.55 -16.87
C GLU A 488 14.58 15.78 -15.82
N GLY A 489 14.40 14.46 -15.76
CA GLY A 489 15.11 13.62 -14.79
C GLY A 489 14.66 13.80 -13.33
N ALA A 490 13.54 14.47 -13.09
CA ALA A 490 12.93 14.61 -11.77
C ALA A 490 12.06 13.40 -11.41
N VAL A 491 12.11 13.00 -10.14
CA VAL A 491 11.14 12.09 -9.51
C VAL A 491 10.48 12.83 -8.34
N PRO A 492 9.22 13.25 -8.49
CA PRO A 492 8.49 13.91 -7.42
C PRO A 492 7.93 12.90 -6.41
N SER A 493 7.87 13.29 -5.13
CA SER A 493 7.04 12.62 -4.13
C SER A 493 5.56 12.97 -4.30
N GLU A 494 4.70 12.33 -3.51
CA GLU A 494 3.28 12.67 -3.38
C GLU A 494 3.07 14.20 -3.29
N PRO A 495 2.24 14.80 -4.17
CA PRO A 495 1.80 16.17 -4.01
C PRO A 495 0.79 16.27 -2.87
N LEU A 496 1.10 17.04 -1.83
CA LEU A 496 0.19 17.31 -0.73
C LEU A 496 -0.42 18.71 -0.86
N PHE A 497 -1.75 18.79 -0.95
CA PHE A 497 -2.46 20.07 -0.94
C PHE A 497 -2.61 20.64 0.47
N VAL A 498 -2.37 21.94 0.62
CA VAL A 498 -2.61 22.72 1.83
C VAL A 498 -3.47 23.93 1.48
N ALA A 499 -4.69 23.95 2.01
CA ALA A 499 -5.64 25.03 1.78
C ALA A 499 -5.16 26.35 2.42
N ARG A 500 -5.40 27.47 1.74
CA ARG A 500 -5.26 28.79 2.36
C ARG A 500 -6.29 28.91 3.50
N PRO A 501 -5.93 29.45 4.68
CA PRO A 501 -6.90 29.74 5.72
C PRO A 501 -8.02 30.65 5.20
N GLY A 502 -9.27 30.22 5.35
CA GLY A 502 -10.44 30.95 4.85
C GLY A 502 -10.71 30.84 3.34
N ALA A 503 -10.02 29.93 2.64
CA ALA A 503 -10.30 29.63 1.23
C ALA A 503 -11.78 29.28 1.00
N VAL A 504 -12.34 29.84 -0.08
CA VAL A 504 -13.71 29.53 -0.54
C VAL A 504 -13.67 28.60 -1.75
N GLU A 505 -12.67 28.75 -2.61
CA GLU A 505 -12.46 27.86 -3.76
C GLU A 505 -11.72 26.59 -3.32
N GLU A 506 -12.11 25.45 -3.90
CA GLU A 506 -11.59 24.13 -3.54
C GLU A 506 -10.07 24.00 -3.73
N ASP A 507 -9.50 24.72 -4.71
CA ASP A 507 -8.09 24.69 -5.07
C ASP A 507 -7.30 25.94 -4.62
N ASP A 508 -7.89 26.84 -3.81
CA ASP A 508 -7.15 27.99 -3.25
C ASP A 508 -6.25 27.55 -2.09
N GLY A 509 -4.97 27.42 -2.41
CA GLY A 509 -3.95 26.93 -1.49
C GLY A 509 -2.63 26.72 -2.21
N VAL A 510 -1.82 25.82 -1.67
CA VAL A 510 -0.56 25.39 -2.29
C VAL A 510 -0.49 23.88 -2.38
N VAL A 511 0.35 23.38 -3.27
CA VAL A 511 0.72 21.97 -3.36
C VAL A 511 2.21 21.83 -3.06
N ILE A 512 2.55 20.98 -2.10
CA ILE A 512 3.92 20.74 -1.64
C ILE A 512 4.37 19.36 -2.13
N SER A 513 5.57 19.27 -2.70
CA SER A 513 6.21 18.00 -3.05
C SER A 513 7.72 18.10 -2.86
N MET A 514 8.39 16.96 -2.74
CA MET A 514 9.83 16.85 -2.71
C MET A 514 10.32 16.23 -4.02
N ILE A 515 11.28 16.88 -4.66
CA ILE A 515 11.81 16.48 -5.95
C ILE A 515 13.18 15.85 -5.77
N SER A 516 13.36 14.65 -6.33
CA SER A 516 14.67 14.01 -6.47
C SER A 516 15.18 14.19 -7.90
N CYS A 517 16.42 14.68 -8.05
CA CYS A 517 16.99 14.99 -9.35
C CYS A 517 17.98 13.91 -9.81
N LYS A 518 18.07 13.70 -11.12
CA LYS A 518 19.00 12.74 -11.74
C LYS A 518 20.47 12.97 -11.38
N ASN A 519 20.87 14.21 -11.12
CA ASN A 519 22.23 14.58 -10.70
C ASN A 519 22.56 14.20 -9.24
N GLY A 520 21.63 13.58 -8.51
CA GLY A 520 21.81 13.19 -7.11
C GLY A 520 21.45 14.30 -6.11
N GLU A 521 20.90 15.43 -6.57
CA GLU A 521 20.38 16.50 -5.73
C GLU A 521 18.87 16.36 -5.50
N GLY A 522 18.27 17.29 -4.77
CA GLY A 522 16.83 17.40 -4.62
C GLY A 522 16.42 18.73 -4.00
N TYR A 523 15.13 19.04 -4.06
CA TYR A 523 14.57 20.27 -3.53
C TYR A 523 13.12 20.09 -3.07
N ALA A 524 12.68 20.93 -2.13
CA ALA A 524 11.27 21.13 -1.85
C ALA A 524 10.66 22.04 -2.93
N LEU A 525 9.49 21.68 -3.42
CA LEU A 525 8.74 22.42 -4.44
C LEU A 525 7.38 22.84 -3.86
N ILE A 526 7.02 24.10 -4.12
CA ILE A 526 5.72 24.67 -3.78
C ILE A 526 5.08 25.20 -5.06
N LEU A 527 3.92 24.64 -5.40
CA LEU A 527 3.08 25.08 -6.52
C LEU A 527 1.85 25.84 -5.99
N ASP A 528 1.38 26.83 -6.74
CA ASP A 528 0.07 27.43 -6.50
C ASP A 528 -1.04 26.40 -6.79
N GLY A 529 -1.99 26.26 -5.86
CA GLY A 529 -3.05 25.26 -5.96
C GLY A 529 -3.94 25.47 -7.19
N SER A 530 -4.21 26.71 -7.59
CA SER A 530 -5.15 27.04 -8.67
C SER A 530 -4.48 27.02 -10.06
N SER A 531 -3.39 27.78 -10.23
CA SER A 531 -2.66 27.87 -11.50
C SER A 531 -1.85 26.60 -11.76
N PHE A 532 -1.38 25.93 -10.70
CA PHE A 532 -0.41 24.82 -10.73
C PHE A 532 0.97 25.23 -11.25
N GLU A 533 1.28 26.52 -11.19
CA GLU A 533 2.60 27.07 -11.48
C GLU A 533 3.45 27.08 -10.21
N GLU A 534 4.76 27.02 -10.40
CA GLU A 534 5.70 27.07 -9.29
C GLU A 534 5.79 28.47 -8.69
N ILE A 535 5.73 28.55 -7.36
CA ILE A 535 5.85 29.81 -6.61
C ILE A 535 7.11 29.87 -5.76
N ALA A 536 7.64 28.73 -5.33
CA ALA A 536 8.90 28.64 -4.61
C ALA A 536 9.53 27.25 -4.70
N ARG A 537 10.87 27.21 -4.61
CA ARG A 537 11.65 25.99 -4.38
C ARG A 537 12.75 26.22 -3.35
N ALA A 538 13.19 25.16 -2.70
CA ALA A 538 14.29 25.23 -1.73
C ALA A 538 15.18 23.99 -1.81
N LYS A 539 16.45 24.18 -2.14
CA LYS A 539 17.40 23.09 -2.37
C LYS A 539 17.77 22.37 -1.06
N PHE A 540 17.76 21.05 -1.09
CA PHE A 540 18.23 20.23 0.03
C PHE A 540 19.77 20.23 0.10
N PRO A 541 20.37 20.02 1.29
CA PRO A 541 21.82 19.92 1.43
C PRO A 541 22.45 18.76 0.63
N TYR A 542 21.64 17.74 0.29
CA TYR A 542 22.00 16.60 -0.53
C TYR A 542 20.71 15.91 -1.02
N GLY A 543 20.80 15.03 -2.01
CA GLY A 543 19.65 14.28 -2.50
C GLY A 543 19.03 13.36 -1.45
N LEU A 544 17.71 13.23 -1.50
CA LEU A 544 16.93 12.45 -0.55
C LEU A 544 16.34 11.21 -1.24
N PRO A 545 16.17 10.10 -0.49
CA PRO A 545 15.46 8.94 -0.98
C PRO A 545 14.00 9.29 -1.26
N TYR A 546 13.40 8.57 -2.22
CA TYR A 546 11.98 8.64 -2.51
C TYR A 546 11.16 8.32 -1.25
N GLY A 547 10.02 8.99 -1.10
CA GLY A 547 9.10 8.69 0.00
C GLY A 547 7.70 8.44 -0.48
N LEU A 548 6.92 7.88 0.44
CA LEU A 548 5.56 7.47 0.19
C LEU A 548 4.64 8.61 0.62
N HIS A 549 3.95 8.48 1.74
CA HIS A 549 2.87 9.40 2.10
C HIS A 549 3.28 10.46 3.11
N GLY A 550 2.65 11.62 3.00
CA GLY A 550 2.83 12.73 3.93
C GLY A 550 1.56 13.21 4.60
N CYS A 551 1.73 14.10 5.58
CA CYS A 551 0.63 14.84 6.20
C CYS A 551 1.03 16.28 6.52
N TRP A 552 0.02 17.11 6.74
CA TRP A 552 0.19 18.49 7.18
C TRP A 552 -0.19 18.63 8.66
N VAL A 553 0.71 19.24 9.44
CA VAL A 553 0.48 19.61 10.84
C VAL A 553 0.44 21.13 10.92
N PRO A 554 -0.75 21.76 11.02
CA PRO A 554 -0.86 23.23 11.08
C PRO A 554 -0.25 23.77 12.39
N LYS A 555 0.23 25.01 12.35
CA LYS A 555 0.65 25.78 13.53
C LYS A 555 -0.17 27.06 13.63
N GLU A 556 -0.59 27.40 14.84
CA GLU A 556 -1.23 28.69 15.16
C GLU A 556 -0.25 29.84 14.96
#